data_AF-A0A7C7CT50-F1
#
_entry.id   AF-A0A7C7CT50-F1
#
_cell.length_a   1.000
_cell.length_b   1.000
_cell.length_c   1.000
_cell.angle_alpha   90.00
_cell.angle_beta   90.00
_cell.angle_gamma   90.00
#
_symmetry.space_group_name_H-M   'P 1'
#
loop_
_entity.id
_entity.type
_entity.pdbx_description
1 polymer ?
#
loop_
_entity_poly.entity_id
_entity_poly.type
_entity_poly.pdbx_seq_one_letter_code
_entity_poly.pdbx_strand_id
1 'polypeptide(L)'
;MHDLLHFFTHISDEVRGVFLVGGLTLFLLLESSVPLFKMDYSKLKHAGINISFTIITLIVNIIGAALIFAAVQYNETNNTGLLNLIELPLWLHVFGGLIIMDLIGAWLIHWIQHNIRWLWKFHLIHHTDPNVDVTSGLRHHPGE
;
A
#
# COMPACT_ATOMS: atom_id res chain seq x y z
N MET A 1 20.74 11.73 -15.82
CA MET A 1 19.30 12.00 -15.57
C MET A 1 18.41 11.24 -16.55
N HIS A 2 18.70 11.28 -17.86
CA HIS A 2 17.94 10.53 -18.87
C HIS A 2 18.01 9.00 -18.67
N ASP A 3 19.20 8.43 -18.39
CA ASP A 3 19.36 6.99 -18.15
C ASP A 3 18.64 6.50 -16.89
N LEU A 4 18.62 7.34 -15.85
CA LEU A 4 17.93 7.05 -14.59
C LEU A 4 16.41 7.03 -14.80
N LEU A 5 15.88 8.01 -15.55
CA LEU A 5 14.47 8.03 -15.94
C LEU A 5 14.12 6.82 -16.79
N HIS A 6 14.93 6.50 -17.81
CA HIS A 6 14.73 5.35 -18.67
C HIS A 6 14.71 4.03 -17.88
N PHE A 7 15.61 3.88 -16.90
CA PHE A 7 15.63 2.73 -16.01
C PHE A 7 14.32 2.61 -15.21
N PHE A 8 13.88 3.68 -14.53
CA PHE A 8 12.68 3.61 -13.70
C PHE A 8 11.38 3.47 -14.49
N THR A 9 11.34 3.93 -15.74
CA THR A 9 10.16 3.74 -16.61
C THR A 9 10.07 2.32 -17.18
N HIS A 10 11.20 1.62 -17.35
CA HIS A 10 11.26 0.28 -17.95
C HIS A 10 11.76 -0.81 -17.00
N ILE A 11 11.76 -0.53 -15.69
CA ILE A 11 12.22 -1.48 -14.68
C ILE A 11 11.34 -2.74 -14.70
N SER A 12 11.99 -3.89 -14.91
CA SER A 12 11.32 -5.18 -14.99
C SER A 12 10.80 -5.65 -13.63
N ASP A 13 9.82 -6.54 -13.65
CA ASP A 13 9.17 -7.03 -12.43
C ASP A 13 10.15 -7.79 -11.54
N GLU A 14 11.15 -8.47 -12.12
CA GLU A 14 12.19 -9.16 -11.36
C GLU A 14 13.02 -8.16 -10.55
N VAL A 15 13.42 -7.03 -11.15
CA VAL A 15 14.22 -6.00 -10.46
C VAL A 15 13.39 -5.32 -9.36
N ARG A 16 12.10 -5.08 -9.59
CA ARG A 16 11.18 -4.59 -8.55
C ARG A 16 11.09 -5.57 -7.37
N GLY A 17 10.96 -6.86 -7.67
CA GLY A 17 10.97 -7.94 -6.69
C GLY A 17 12.28 -7.98 -5.88
N VAL A 18 13.42 -7.81 -6.54
CA VAL A 18 14.73 -7.71 -5.88
C VAL A 18 14.80 -6.52 -4.94
N PHE A 19 14.29 -5.34 -5.32
CA PHE A 19 14.27 -4.20 -4.39
C PHE A 19 13.39 -4.45 -3.17
N LEU A 20 12.20 -5.04 -3.35
CA LEU A 20 11.29 -5.37 -2.26
C LEU A 20 11.90 -6.40 -1.30
N VAL A 21 12.28 -7.57 -1.81
CA VAL A 21 12.80 -8.68 -0.99
C VAL A 21 14.19 -8.35 -0.46
N GLY A 22 15.03 -7.73 -1.28
CA GLY A 22 16.39 -7.32 -0.92
C GLY A 22 16.39 -6.24 0.15
N GLY A 23 15.53 -5.23 0.03
CA GLY A 23 15.34 -4.19 1.04
C GLY A 23 14.89 -4.78 2.38
N LEU A 24 13.87 -5.64 2.36
CA LEU A 24 13.38 -6.32 3.57
C LEU A 24 14.48 -7.17 4.23
N THR A 25 15.20 -7.95 3.43
CA THR A 25 16.30 -8.81 3.90
C THR A 25 17.43 -7.99 4.49
N LEU A 26 17.83 -6.90 3.83
CA LEU A 26 18.86 -5.98 4.30
C LEU A 26 18.50 -5.42 5.68
N PHE A 27 17.28 -4.90 5.84
CA PHE A 27 16.85 -4.34 7.11
C PHE A 27 16.72 -5.40 8.21
N LEU A 28 16.23 -6.60 7.89
CA LEU A 28 16.16 -7.71 8.85
C LEU A 28 17.55 -8.12 9.36
N LEU A 29 18.53 -8.18 8.47
CA LEU A 29 19.92 -8.47 8.83
C LEU A 29 20.53 -7.34 9.67
N LEU A 30 20.30 -6.08 9.27
CA LEU A 30 20.78 -4.90 9.98
C LEU A 30 20.23 -4.86 11.41
N GLU A 31 18.92 -4.98 11.57
CA GLU A 31 18.25 -4.97 12.87
C GLU A 31 18.67 -6.16 13.74
N SER A 32 18.89 -7.33 13.15
CA SER A 32 19.32 -8.52 13.89
C SER A 32 20.79 -8.45 14.31
N SER A 33 21.63 -7.76 13.54
CA SER A 33 23.07 -7.64 13.82
C SER A 33 23.39 -6.47 14.76
N VAL A 34 22.65 -5.37 14.63
CA VAL A 34 22.86 -4.13 15.41
C VAL A 34 21.52 -3.60 15.93
N PRO A 35 20.88 -4.29 16.90
CA PRO A 35 19.57 -3.88 17.40
C PRO A 35 19.68 -2.62 18.27
N LEU A 36 18.85 -1.61 17.98
CA LEU A 36 18.68 -0.45 18.86
C LEU A 36 18.00 -0.86 20.18
N PHE A 37 17.00 -1.73 20.11
CA PHE A 37 16.30 -2.31 21.25
C PHE A 37 16.39 -3.84 21.20
N LYS A 38 16.73 -4.46 22.33
CA LYS A 38 16.71 -5.91 22.48
C LYS A 38 15.33 -6.33 22.96
N MET A 39 14.55 -6.95 22.08
CA MET A 39 13.22 -7.48 22.39
C MET A 39 13.28 -9.00 22.50
N ASP A 40 12.62 -9.56 23.51
CA ASP A 40 12.57 -11.00 23.75
C ASP A 40 11.30 -11.61 23.13
N TYR A 41 11.40 -12.06 21.88
CA TYR A 41 10.33 -12.72 21.14
C TYR A 41 10.89 -13.59 20.01
N SER A 42 10.04 -14.47 19.46
CA SER A 42 10.41 -15.26 18.28
C SER A 42 10.19 -14.46 16.99
N LYS A 43 11.29 -13.94 16.41
CA LYS A 43 11.27 -13.19 15.14
C LYS A 43 10.60 -13.96 13.99
N LEU A 44 10.91 -15.25 13.85
CA LEU A 44 10.33 -16.07 12.76
C LEU A 44 8.81 -16.26 12.92
N LYS A 45 8.33 -16.49 14.15
CA LYS A 45 6.89 -16.63 14.40
C LYS A 45 6.14 -15.33 14.14
N HIS A 46 6.71 -14.20 14.58
CA HIS A 46 6.15 -12.87 14.38
C HIS A 46 6.14 -12.47 12.90
N ALA A 47 7.25 -12.64 12.19
CA ALA A 47 7.34 -12.43 10.76
C ALA A 47 6.30 -13.27 9.98
N GLY A 48 6.12 -14.54 10.36
CA GLY A 48 5.10 -15.41 9.76
C GLY A 48 3.67 -14.86 9.90
N ILE A 49 3.32 -14.28 11.04
CA ILE A 49 2.02 -13.63 11.25
C ILE A 49 1.89 -12.38 10.37
N ASN A 50 2.90 -11.51 10.37
CA ASN A 50 2.87 -10.25 9.61
C ASN A 50 2.81 -10.52 8.10
N ILE A 51 3.62 -11.46 7.59
CA ILE A 51 3.58 -11.90 6.18
C ILE A 51 2.22 -12.50 5.82
N SER A 52 1.57 -13.25 6.72
CA SER A 52 0.23 -13.78 6.47
C SER A 52 -0.78 -12.65 6.22
N PHE A 53 -0.71 -11.56 7.01
CA PHE A 53 -1.54 -10.37 6.77
C PHE A 53 -1.19 -9.71 5.44
N THR A 54 0.09 -9.55 5.12
CA THR A 54 0.53 -8.99 3.83
C THR A 54 0.01 -9.78 2.64
N ILE A 55 0.03 -11.12 2.70
CA ILE A 55 -0.49 -11.98 1.62
C ILE A 55 -2.00 -11.79 1.45
N ILE A 56 -2.75 -11.68 2.55
CA ILE A 56 -4.19 -11.42 2.48
C ILE A 56 -4.45 -10.06 1.84
N THR A 57 -3.77 -9.01 2.30
CA THR A 57 -3.84 -7.67 1.70
C THR A 57 -3.47 -7.69 0.21
N LEU A 58 -2.43 -8.43 -0.18
CA LEU A 58 -2.04 -8.56 -1.58
C LEU A 58 -3.16 -9.15 -2.44
N ILE A 59 -3.83 -10.20 -1.96
CA ILE A 59 -4.95 -10.82 -2.69
C ILE A 59 -6.10 -9.82 -2.86
N VAL A 60 -6.46 -9.11 -1.79
CA VAL A 60 -7.55 -8.11 -1.85
C VAL A 60 -7.17 -6.96 -2.78
N ASN A 61 -5.92 -6.47 -2.71
CA ASN A 61 -5.42 -5.42 -3.60
C ASN A 61 -5.41 -5.84 -5.08
N ILE A 62 -5.09 -7.10 -5.39
CA ILE A 62 -5.17 -7.60 -6.78
C ILE A 62 -6.62 -7.59 -7.27
N ILE A 63 -7.57 -8.03 -6.44
CA ILE A 63 -9.00 -7.97 -6.77
C ILE A 63 -9.45 -6.52 -6.96
N GLY A 64 -9.09 -5.64 -6.02
CA GLY A 64 -9.38 -4.20 -6.07
C GLY A 64 -8.80 -3.54 -7.33
N ALA A 65 -7.55 -3.87 -7.69
CA ALA A 65 -6.92 -3.37 -8.90
C ALA A 65 -7.67 -3.78 -10.18
N ALA A 66 -8.14 -5.03 -10.24
CA ALA A 66 -8.97 -5.49 -11.37
C ALA A 66 -10.31 -4.73 -11.45
N LEU A 67 -10.95 -4.47 -10.31
CA LEU A 67 -12.19 -3.69 -10.24
C LEU A 67 -11.98 -2.22 -10.64
N ILE A 68 -10.90 -1.59 -10.16
CA ILE A 68 -10.53 -0.22 -10.53
C ILE A 68 -10.27 -0.14 -12.03
N PHE A 69 -9.49 -1.09 -12.58
CA PHE A 69 -9.22 -1.14 -14.01
C PHE A 69 -10.50 -1.28 -14.84
N ALA A 70 -11.41 -2.16 -14.44
CA ALA A 70 -12.72 -2.31 -15.09
C ALA A 70 -13.56 -1.01 -15.01
N ALA A 71 -13.53 -0.32 -13.86
CA ALA A 71 -14.23 0.96 -13.68
C ALA A 71 -13.63 2.07 -14.55
N VAL A 72 -12.30 2.13 -14.69
CA VAL A 72 -11.60 3.06 -15.59
C VAL A 72 -12.05 2.82 -17.03
N GLN A 73 -11.99 1.57 -17.50
CA GLN A 73 -12.38 1.23 -18.88
C GLN A 73 -13.86 1.52 -19.15
N TYR A 74 -14.74 1.26 -18.18
CA TYR A 74 -16.15 1.62 -18.27
C TYR A 74 -16.33 3.15 -18.39
N ASN A 75 -15.65 3.92 -17.55
CA ASN A 75 -15.72 5.38 -17.56
C ASN A 75 -15.22 6.00 -18.86
N GLU A 76 -14.12 5.48 -19.41
CA GLU A 76 -13.60 5.91 -20.72
C GLU A 76 -14.57 5.61 -21.86
N THR A 77 -15.17 4.41 -21.87
CA THR A 77 -16.07 3.99 -22.95
C THR A 77 -17.40 4.74 -22.92
N ASN A 78 -17.93 5.04 -21.73
CA ASN A 78 -19.25 5.65 -21.55
C ASN A 78 -19.21 7.16 -21.28
N ASN A 79 -18.02 7.77 -21.25
CA ASN A 79 -17.81 9.16 -20.81
C ASN A 79 -18.44 9.44 -19.44
N THR A 80 -18.34 8.49 -18.51
CA THR A 80 -18.83 8.62 -17.13
C THR A 80 -17.69 8.94 -16.16
N GLY A 81 -18.01 9.40 -14.95
CA GLY A 81 -17.03 9.73 -13.91
C GLY A 81 -16.82 11.24 -13.74
N LEU A 82 -16.49 11.66 -12.51
CA LEU A 82 -16.51 13.08 -12.09
C LEU A 82 -15.69 14.00 -12.98
N LEU A 83 -14.51 13.57 -13.41
CA LEU A 83 -13.60 14.37 -14.24
C LEU A 83 -13.95 14.36 -15.73
N ASN A 84 -14.84 13.45 -16.16
CA ASN A 84 -15.34 13.38 -17.53
C ASN A 84 -16.61 14.24 -17.73
N LEU A 85 -17.22 14.73 -16.64
CA LEU A 85 -18.41 15.58 -16.68
C LEU A 85 -18.13 17.00 -17.20
N ILE A 86 -16.88 17.45 -17.12
CA ILE A 86 -16.48 18.81 -17.49
C ILE A 86 -15.16 18.74 -18.26
N GLU A 87 -15.06 19.46 -19.36
CA GLU A 87 -13.79 19.63 -20.07
C GLU A 87 -12.84 20.49 -19.24
N LEU A 88 -11.76 19.86 -18.74
CA LEU A 88 -10.73 20.51 -17.95
C LEU A 88 -9.40 20.54 -18.72
N PRO A 89 -8.59 21.61 -18.61
CA PRO A 89 -7.21 21.55 -19.08
C PRO A 89 -6.45 20.46 -18.32
N LEU A 90 -5.48 19.82 -19.00
CA LEU A 90 -4.79 18.63 -18.51
C LEU A 90 -4.28 18.75 -17.07
N TRP A 91 -3.73 19.90 -16.70
CA TRP A 91 -3.21 20.12 -15.35
C TRP A 91 -4.32 20.05 -14.28
N LEU A 92 -5.50 20.65 -14.53
CA LEU A 92 -6.65 20.55 -13.60
C LEU A 92 -7.18 19.13 -13.53
N HIS A 93 -7.17 18.40 -14.65
CA HIS A 93 -7.58 17.01 -14.68
C HIS A 93 -6.66 16.15 -13.78
N VAL A 94 -5.35 16.31 -13.90
CA VAL A 94 -4.36 15.58 -13.09
C VAL A 94 -4.43 15.96 -11.62
N PHE A 95 -4.41 17.26 -11.30
CA PHE A 95 -4.46 17.72 -9.90
C PHE A 95 -5.80 17.41 -9.24
N GLY A 96 -6.91 17.61 -9.96
CA GLY A 96 -8.24 17.26 -9.48
C GLY A 96 -8.37 15.77 -9.21
N GLY A 97 -7.88 14.93 -10.13
CA GLY A 97 -7.84 13.48 -9.94
C GLY A 97 -7.02 13.06 -8.73
N LEU A 98 -5.81 13.61 -8.58
CA LEU A 98 -4.94 13.30 -7.45
C LEU A 98 -5.58 13.70 -6.11
N ILE A 99 -6.15 14.91 -6.01
CA ILE A 99 -6.78 15.40 -4.78
C ILE A 99 -8.03 14.58 -4.44
N ILE A 100 -8.90 14.29 -5.41
CA ILE A 100 -10.11 13.51 -5.15
C ILE A 100 -9.76 12.06 -4.78
N MET A 101 -8.77 11.47 -5.46
CA MET A 101 -8.28 10.12 -5.17
C MET A 101 -7.67 10.04 -3.77
N ASP A 102 -6.84 11.01 -3.37
CA ASP A 102 -6.27 11.05 -2.02
C ASP A 102 -7.36 11.28 -0.97
N LEU A 103 -8.20 12.30 -1.17
CA LEU A 103 -9.26 12.66 -0.22
C LEU A 103 -10.19 11.49 0.04
N ILE A 104 -10.68 10.82 -1.00
CA ILE A 104 -11.67 9.74 -0.88
C ILE A 104 -11.00 8.39 -0.61
N GLY A 105 -9.98 8.05 -1.41
CA GLY A 105 -9.34 6.74 -1.40
C GLY A 105 -8.36 6.51 -0.25
N ALA A 106 -7.77 7.58 0.31
CA ALA A 106 -6.82 7.48 1.41
C ALA A 106 -7.32 8.20 2.67
N TRP A 107 -7.42 9.53 2.64
CA TRP A 107 -7.64 10.35 3.82
C TRP A 107 -8.98 10.07 4.51
N LEU A 108 -10.08 10.08 3.76
CA LEU A 108 -11.42 9.92 4.31
C LEU A 108 -11.63 8.51 4.86
N ILE A 109 -11.23 7.48 4.11
CA ILE A 109 -11.34 6.08 4.55
C ILE A 109 -10.54 5.89 5.85
N HIS A 110 -9.32 6.39 5.90
CA HIS A 110 -8.46 6.29 7.08
C HIS A 110 -9.05 7.06 8.29
N TRP A 111 -9.55 8.27 8.07
CA TRP A 111 -10.25 9.02 9.11
C TRP A 111 -11.48 8.27 9.62
N ILE A 112 -12.31 7.73 8.73
CA ILE A 112 -13.47 6.91 9.09
C ILE A 112 -13.02 5.69 9.93
N GLN A 113 -11.93 5.04 9.55
CA GLN A 113 -11.37 3.90 10.28
C GLN A 113 -10.97 4.26 11.70
N HIS A 114 -10.42 5.45 11.93
CA HIS A 114 -10.10 5.94 13.27
C HIS A 114 -11.31 6.39 14.09
N ASN A 115 -12.41 6.80 13.46
CA ASN A 115 -13.56 7.41 14.15
C ASN A 115 -14.69 6.43 14.45
N ILE A 116 -14.87 5.40 13.63
CA ILE A 116 -15.95 4.41 13.81
C ILE A 116 -15.43 3.22 14.61
N ARG A 117 -16.06 2.93 15.76
CA ARG A 117 -15.58 1.92 16.74
C ARG A 117 -15.24 0.54 16.15
N TRP A 118 -16.06 0.02 15.24
CA TRP A 118 -15.81 -1.31 14.67
C TRP A 118 -14.71 -1.28 13.61
N LEU A 119 -14.63 -0.22 12.80
CA LEU A 119 -13.52 -0.01 11.87
C LEU A 119 -12.22 0.28 12.61
N TRP A 120 -12.28 0.94 13.76
CA TRP A 120 -11.11 1.14 14.61
C TRP A 120 -10.56 -0.19 15.11
N LYS A 121 -11.41 -1.12 15.55
CA LYS A 121 -10.95 -2.47 15.94
C LYS A 121 -10.28 -3.22 14.79
N PHE A 122 -10.78 -3.03 13.59
CA PHE A 122 -10.18 -3.58 12.39
C PHE A 122 -8.82 -2.92 12.09
N HIS A 123 -8.76 -1.60 12.15
CA HIS A 123 -7.57 -0.81 11.88
C HIS A 123 -6.50 -0.93 12.99
N LEU A 124 -6.93 -1.26 14.21
CA LEU A 124 -6.08 -1.49 15.38
C LEU A 124 -5.03 -2.55 15.11
N ILE A 125 -5.36 -3.55 14.27
CA ILE A 125 -4.43 -4.56 13.76
C ILE A 125 -3.16 -3.82 13.33
N HIS A 126 -3.22 -2.92 12.36
CA HIS A 126 -2.05 -2.18 11.87
C HIS A 126 -1.31 -1.39 12.97
N HIS A 127 -2.03 -0.77 13.91
CA HIS A 127 -1.44 0.10 14.94
C HIS A 127 -0.88 -0.59 16.19
N THR A 128 -1.25 -1.84 16.46
CA THR A 128 -0.87 -2.52 17.72
C THR A 128 -0.08 -3.79 17.44
N ASP A 129 1.06 -3.64 16.78
CA ASP A 129 2.05 -4.71 16.73
C ASP A 129 2.71 -4.85 18.12
N PRO A 130 2.61 -6.00 18.81
CA PRO A 130 3.25 -6.21 20.12
C PRO A 130 4.78 -6.19 20.05
N ASN A 131 5.38 -6.45 18.88
CA ASN A 131 6.83 -6.36 18.68
C ASN A 131 7.12 -5.54 17.43
N VAL A 132 7.76 -4.38 17.60
CA VAL A 132 8.08 -3.51 16.48
C VAL A 132 9.40 -3.99 15.86
N ASP A 133 9.30 -4.52 14.64
CA ASP A 133 10.44 -4.89 13.82
C ASP A 133 10.22 -4.55 12.35
N VAL A 134 11.19 -4.90 11.51
CA VAL A 134 11.13 -4.67 10.05
C VAL A 134 9.83 -5.18 9.41
N THR A 135 9.24 -6.26 9.91
CA THR A 135 8.00 -6.83 9.35
C THR A 135 6.74 -6.12 9.81
N SER A 136 6.81 -5.31 10.88
CA SER A 136 5.66 -4.49 11.34
C SER A 136 5.18 -3.52 10.26
N GLY A 137 6.08 -3.03 9.40
CA GLY A 137 5.72 -2.20 8.25
C GLY A 137 4.93 -2.93 7.16
N LEU A 138 4.94 -4.27 7.14
CA LEU A 138 4.17 -5.08 6.20
C LEU A 138 2.80 -5.48 6.75
N ARG A 139 2.50 -5.05 7.97
CA ARG A 139 1.39 -5.55 8.76
C ARG A 139 0.14 -4.70 8.53
N HIS A 140 -0.71 -5.16 7.63
CA HIS A 140 -1.96 -4.49 7.25
C HIS A 140 -3.20 -5.21 7.79
N HIS A 141 -4.37 -4.59 7.66
CA HIS A 141 -5.62 -5.16 8.13
C HIS A 141 -6.35 -5.95 7.02
N PRO A 142 -6.72 -7.24 7.27
CA PRO A 142 -7.33 -8.11 6.26
C PRO A 142 -8.66 -7.61 5.66
N GLY A 143 -8.69 -7.19 4.40
CA GLY A 143 -9.92 -6.75 3.72
C GLY A 143 -10.00 -5.24 3.44
N GLU A 144 -8.87 -4.53 3.53
CA GLU A 144 -8.71 -3.19 2.92
C GLU A 144 -8.68 -3.20 1.41
#